data_AF-A0A7V4Q870-F1
#
_entry.id   AF-A0A7V4Q870-F1
#
_cell.length_a   1.000
_cell.length_b   1.000
_cell.length_c   1.000
_cell.angle_alpha   90.00
_cell.angle_beta   90.00
_cell.angle_gamma   90.00
#
_symmetry.space_group_name_H-M   'P 1'
#
loop_
_entity.id
_entity.type
_entity.pdbx_description
1 polymer ?
#
loop_
_entity_poly.entity_id
_entity_poly.type
_entity_poly.pdbx_seq_one_letter_code
_entity_poly.pdbx_strand_id
1 'polypeptide(L)'
;MRQSTKVDNSLKERRGILELIGRLRGDGITLQEMEQMGDQFRQAGRRALRPLVRELWRESSGELITKYVYMLDFFDTESWLDQLIQIAIKRRDLREDGKAALLIALEGYGVDVHATPFQGVFAGVGSQLGQVVEGAIRLGEDGMVTLLDDFLSYPADVQKMVIRELPKAGNEQGARLLEAMLWHEEAGIVQA
;
A
#
# COMPACT_ATOMS: atom_id res chain seq x y z
N MET A 1 -11.12 -52.25 -15.25
CA MET A 1 -10.90 -51.07 -14.36
C MET A 1 -10.32 -49.96 -15.22
N ARG A 2 -11.05 -48.86 -15.44
CA ARG A 2 -10.56 -47.72 -16.25
C ARG A 2 -9.64 -46.87 -15.38
N GLN A 3 -8.35 -46.90 -15.67
CA GLN A 3 -7.39 -45.97 -15.08
C GLN A 3 -7.69 -44.57 -15.60
N SER A 4 -8.18 -43.70 -14.72
CA SER A 4 -8.28 -42.27 -14.98
C SER A 4 -6.85 -41.73 -15.08
N THR A 5 -6.43 -41.43 -16.30
CA THR A 5 -5.24 -40.61 -16.56
C THR A 5 -5.49 -39.24 -15.92
N LYS A 6 -4.84 -38.99 -14.77
CA LYS A 6 -4.83 -37.65 -14.15
C LYS A 6 -4.21 -36.68 -15.16
N VAL A 7 -5.04 -35.87 -15.80
CA VAL A 7 -4.59 -34.80 -16.68
C VAL A 7 -3.82 -33.80 -15.83
N ASP A 8 -2.57 -33.53 -16.18
CA ASP A 8 -1.74 -32.52 -15.53
C ASP A 8 -2.24 -31.11 -15.91
N ASN A 9 -3.00 -30.50 -15.01
CA ASN A 9 -3.54 -29.15 -15.19
C ASN A 9 -2.60 -28.05 -14.67
N SER A 10 -1.37 -28.38 -14.26
CA SER A 10 -0.44 -27.42 -13.64
C SER A 10 -0.11 -26.22 -14.53
N LEU A 11 0.00 -26.41 -15.85
CA LEU A 11 0.25 -25.33 -16.80
C LEU A 11 -0.96 -24.39 -16.97
N LYS A 12 -2.18 -24.95 -16.97
CA LYS A 12 -3.42 -24.17 -17.07
C LYS A 12 -3.61 -23.32 -15.82
N GLU A 13 -3.37 -23.89 -14.65
CA GLU A 13 -3.41 -23.16 -13.38
C GLU A 13 -2.35 -22.06 -13.32
N ARG A 14 -1.11 -22.36 -13.72
CA ARG A 14 -0.03 -21.36 -13.77
C ARG A 14 -0.35 -20.21 -14.72
N ARG A 15 -0.94 -20.51 -15.88
CA ARG A 15 -1.41 -19.49 -16.81
C ARG A 15 -2.50 -18.62 -16.18
N GLY A 16 -3.48 -19.23 -15.52
CA GLY A 16 -4.55 -18.50 -14.83
C GLY A 16 -3.99 -17.52 -13.77
N ILE A 17 -3.00 -17.95 -12.97
CA ILE A 17 -2.34 -17.09 -11.99
C ILE A 17 -1.64 -15.89 -12.66
N LEU A 18 -0.95 -16.11 -13.78
CA LEU A 18 -0.29 -15.03 -14.51
C LEU A 18 -1.30 -14.06 -15.15
N GLU A 19 -2.45 -14.57 -15.61
CA GLU A 19 -3.55 -13.74 -16.10
C GLU A 19 -4.14 -12.88 -14.97
N LEU A 20 -4.31 -13.43 -13.76
CA LEU A 20 -4.76 -12.65 -12.59
C LEU A 20 -3.78 -11.52 -12.24
N ILE A 21 -2.48 -11.83 -12.20
CA ILE A 21 -1.47 -10.81 -11.92
C ILE A 21 -1.40 -9.78 -13.06
N GLY A 22 -1.57 -10.23 -14.30
CA GLY A 22 -1.67 -9.34 -15.46
C GLY A 22 -2.87 -8.39 -15.36
N ARG A 23 -4.02 -8.88 -14.89
CA ARG A 23 -5.21 -8.04 -14.66
C ARG A 23 -4.98 -6.96 -13.61
N LEU A 24 -4.25 -7.25 -12.52
CA LEU A 24 -3.90 -6.27 -11.49
C LEU A 24 -3.10 -5.07 -12.01
N ARG A 25 -2.37 -5.26 -13.12
CA ARG A 25 -1.62 -4.18 -13.77
C ARG A 25 -2.50 -3.24 -14.59
N GLY A 26 -3.78 -3.57 -14.77
CA GLY A 26 -4.73 -2.70 -15.43
C GLY A 26 -5.04 -1.45 -14.60
N ASP A 27 -5.31 -0.36 -15.31
CA ASP A 27 -5.81 0.88 -14.71
C ASP A 27 -7.32 0.75 -14.46
N GLY A 28 -7.82 1.45 -13.43
CA GLY A 28 -9.26 1.57 -13.19
C GLY A 28 -9.96 0.32 -12.64
N ILE A 29 -9.22 -0.60 -12.04
CA ILE A 29 -9.80 -1.78 -11.37
C ILE A 29 -10.61 -1.30 -10.16
N THR A 30 -11.87 -1.72 -10.11
CA THR A 30 -12.75 -1.39 -8.99
C THR A 30 -12.44 -2.24 -7.75
N LEU A 31 -12.82 -1.77 -6.56
CA LEU A 31 -12.65 -2.54 -5.32
C LEU A 31 -13.35 -3.92 -5.41
N GLN A 32 -14.54 -3.97 -6.02
CA GLN A 32 -15.27 -5.22 -6.21
C GLN A 32 -14.50 -6.22 -7.09
N GLU A 33 -13.85 -5.74 -8.16
CA GLU A 33 -13.00 -6.60 -8.99
C GLU A 33 -11.75 -7.05 -8.24
N MET A 34 -11.18 -6.21 -7.37
CA MET A 34 -10.08 -6.60 -6.49
C MET A 34 -10.49 -7.69 -5.51
N GLU A 35 -11.67 -7.62 -4.90
CA GLU A 35 -12.18 -8.68 -4.01
C GLU A 35 -12.36 -10.00 -4.77
N GLN A 36 -12.95 -9.96 -5.97
CA GLN A 36 -13.12 -11.15 -6.81
C GLN A 36 -11.78 -11.78 -7.18
N MET A 37 -10.78 -10.97 -7.52
CA MET A 37 -9.43 -11.46 -7.79
C MET A 37 -8.78 -12.02 -6.53
N GLY A 38 -8.98 -11.39 -5.37
CA GLY A 38 -8.51 -11.87 -4.08
C GLY A 38 -9.03 -13.27 -3.73
N ASP A 39 -10.31 -13.53 -3.97
CA ASP A 39 -10.88 -14.88 -3.80
C ASP A 39 -10.24 -15.90 -4.74
N GLN A 40 -9.92 -15.51 -5.98
CA GLN A 40 -9.21 -16.37 -6.94
C GLN A 40 -7.76 -16.63 -6.48
N PHE A 41 -7.08 -15.64 -5.90
CA PHE A 41 -5.77 -15.80 -5.28
C PHE A 41 -5.82 -16.74 -4.08
N ARG A 42 -6.83 -16.60 -3.20
CA ARG A 42 -7.06 -17.48 -2.06
C ARG A 42 -7.24 -18.94 -2.48
N GLN A 43 -8.06 -19.17 -3.52
CA GLN A 43 -8.26 -20.51 -4.09
C GLN A 43 -6.98 -21.11 -4.67
N ALA A 44 -6.14 -20.29 -5.33
CA ALA A 44 -4.86 -20.72 -5.86
C ALA A 44 -3.77 -20.93 -4.78
N GLY A 45 -3.93 -20.27 -3.62
CA GLY A 45 -3.11 -20.43 -2.42
C GLY A 45 -1.61 -20.23 -2.68
N ARG A 46 -0.77 -21.05 -2.05
CA ARG A 46 0.70 -20.96 -2.13
C ARG A 46 1.27 -20.95 -3.56
N ARG A 47 0.54 -21.49 -4.54
CA ARG A 47 0.96 -21.50 -5.95
C ARG A 47 0.94 -20.10 -6.57
N ALA A 48 0.01 -19.24 -6.13
CA ALA A 48 -0.10 -17.86 -6.60
C ALA A 48 0.72 -16.87 -5.79
N LEU A 49 0.99 -17.18 -4.50
CA LEU A 49 1.81 -16.34 -3.64
C LEU A 49 3.22 -16.10 -4.21
N ARG A 50 3.91 -17.16 -4.66
CA ARG A 50 5.28 -17.04 -5.20
C ARG A 50 5.36 -16.13 -6.43
N PRO A 51 4.50 -16.29 -7.45
CA PRO A 51 4.40 -15.34 -8.56
C PRO A 51 4.09 -13.91 -8.11
N LEU A 52 3.13 -13.70 -7.21
CA LEU A 52 2.75 -12.38 -6.73
C LEU A 52 3.92 -11.66 -6.03
N VAL A 53 4.57 -12.33 -5.08
CA VAL A 53 5.75 -11.79 -4.38
C VAL A 53 6.89 -11.50 -5.36
N ARG A 54 7.08 -12.34 -6.39
CA ARG A 54 8.11 -12.09 -7.41
C ARG A 54 7.83 -10.81 -8.21
N GLU A 55 6.56 -10.54 -8.54
CA GLU A 55 6.20 -9.31 -9.23
C GLU A 55 6.35 -8.10 -8.31
N LEU A 56 5.95 -8.21 -7.04
CA LEU A 56 6.21 -7.18 -6.02
C LEU A 56 7.70 -6.85 -5.88
N TRP A 57 8.58 -7.85 -5.93
CA TRP A 57 10.04 -7.66 -5.92
C TRP A 57 10.56 -6.82 -7.10
N ARG A 58 9.88 -6.84 -8.24
CA ARG A 58 10.30 -6.15 -9.47
C ARG A 58 9.59 -4.82 -9.68
N GLU A 59 8.51 -4.58 -8.96
CA GLU A 59 7.66 -3.42 -9.15
C GLU A 59 8.26 -2.16 -8.54
N SER A 60 8.06 -1.02 -9.19
CA SER A 60 8.52 0.28 -8.69
C SER A 60 7.40 1.30 -8.54
N SER A 61 6.24 1.05 -9.17
CA SER A 61 5.04 1.89 -9.02
C SER A 61 4.43 1.70 -7.63
N GLY A 62 4.22 2.81 -6.90
CA GLY A 62 3.51 2.79 -5.63
C GLY A 62 2.12 2.17 -5.73
N GLU A 63 1.35 2.54 -6.77
CA GLU A 63 -0.01 2.02 -6.98
C GLU A 63 -0.03 0.49 -7.15
N LEU A 64 0.87 -0.06 -7.96
CA LEU A 64 0.93 -1.51 -8.18
C LEU A 64 1.46 -2.25 -6.95
N ILE A 65 2.38 -1.65 -6.20
CA ILE A 65 2.80 -2.17 -4.89
C ILE A 65 1.60 -2.25 -3.95
N THR A 66 0.79 -1.19 -3.83
CA THR A 66 -0.44 -1.18 -3.01
C THR A 66 -1.40 -2.28 -3.45
N LYS A 67 -1.68 -2.42 -4.76
CA LYS A 67 -2.55 -3.50 -5.28
C LYS A 67 -2.01 -4.89 -4.95
N TYR A 68 -0.71 -5.12 -5.13
CA TYR A 68 -0.10 -6.41 -4.82
C TYR A 68 -0.12 -6.71 -3.32
N VAL A 69 0.15 -5.72 -2.46
CA VAL A 69 0.05 -5.87 -1.00
C VAL A 69 -1.38 -6.19 -0.59
N TYR A 70 -2.38 -5.51 -1.14
CA TYR A 70 -3.79 -5.82 -0.86
C TYR A 70 -4.14 -7.28 -1.23
N MET A 71 -3.59 -7.81 -2.32
CA MET A 71 -3.78 -9.22 -2.66
C MET A 71 -3.11 -10.17 -1.66
N LEU A 72 -2.06 -9.72 -0.96
CA LEU A 72 -1.40 -10.51 0.07
C LEU A 72 -2.31 -10.78 1.29
N ASP A 73 -3.28 -9.91 1.57
CA ASP A 73 -4.28 -10.09 2.65
C ASP A 73 -5.16 -11.34 2.46
N PHE A 74 -5.23 -11.87 1.24
CA PHE A 74 -5.97 -13.10 0.94
C PHE A 74 -5.17 -14.37 1.26
N PHE A 75 -3.92 -14.24 1.71
CA PHE A 75 -3.06 -15.33 2.17
C PHE A 75 -2.70 -15.17 3.64
N ASP A 76 -2.35 -16.28 4.30
CA ASP A 76 -1.88 -16.27 5.69
C ASP A 76 -0.65 -15.35 5.87
N THR A 77 -0.71 -14.40 6.80
CA THR A 77 0.34 -13.38 7.02
C THR A 77 1.72 -13.97 7.27
N GLU A 78 1.80 -15.07 8.02
CA GLU A 78 3.05 -15.81 8.31
C GLU A 78 3.77 -16.27 7.02
N SER A 79 3.05 -16.38 5.91
CA SER A 79 3.61 -16.90 4.66
C SER A 79 4.33 -15.85 3.82
N TRP A 80 4.11 -14.55 4.06
CA TRP A 80 4.58 -13.49 3.16
C TRP A 80 5.12 -12.23 3.83
N LEU A 81 4.78 -11.93 5.10
CA LEU A 81 5.21 -10.69 5.75
C LEU A 81 6.73 -10.53 5.79
N ASP A 82 7.47 -11.61 6.07
CA ASP A 82 8.92 -11.63 6.01
C ASP A 82 9.48 -11.25 4.63
N GLN A 83 8.76 -11.60 3.56
CA GLN A 83 9.15 -11.21 2.20
C GLN A 83 8.95 -9.71 1.98
N LEU A 84 7.86 -9.15 2.48
CA LEU A 84 7.58 -7.70 2.39
C LEU A 84 8.65 -6.90 3.16
N ILE A 85 9.00 -7.34 4.37
CA ILE A 85 10.10 -6.78 5.18
C ILE A 85 11.42 -6.84 4.39
N GLN A 86 11.73 -7.99 3.79
CA GLN A 86 12.96 -8.13 3.00
C GLN A 86 12.99 -7.23 1.77
N ILE A 87 11.85 -7.02 1.09
CA ILE A 87 11.75 -6.10 -0.04
C ILE A 87 12.11 -4.68 0.42
N ALA A 88 11.45 -4.21 1.49
CA ALA A 88 11.69 -2.87 2.02
C ALA A 88 13.16 -2.62 2.41
N ILE A 89 13.83 -3.59 3.03
CA ILE A 89 15.23 -3.44 3.46
C ILE A 89 16.21 -3.53 2.28
N LYS A 90 15.98 -4.49 1.35
CA LYS A 90 16.96 -4.82 0.30
C LYS A 90 16.83 -3.94 -0.93
N ARG A 91 15.64 -3.41 -1.23
CA ARG A 91 15.39 -2.59 -2.42
C ARG A 91 15.64 -1.11 -2.17
N ARG A 92 16.82 -0.66 -2.59
CA ARG A 92 17.25 0.74 -2.52
C ARG A 92 16.87 1.57 -3.76
N ASP A 93 16.42 0.91 -4.81
CA ASP A 93 16.09 1.47 -6.12
C ASP A 93 14.62 1.93 -6.22
N LEU A 94 13.82 1.75 -5.17
CA LEU A 94 12.45 2.25 -5.11
C LEU A 94 12.43 3.78 -5.07
N ARG A 95 11.50 4.35 -5.84
CA ARG A 95 11.17 5.77 -5.82
C ARG A 95 10.34 6.12 -4.58
N GLU A 96 10.10 7.40 -4.34
CA GLU A 96 9.41 7.90 -3.15
C GLU A 96 8.01 7.32 -3.00
N ASP A 97 7.26 7.21 -4.09
CA ASP A 97 5.92 6.60 -4.17
C ASP A 97 5.94 5.10 -3.81
N GLY A 98 6.89 4.34 -4.35
CA GLY A 98 7.05 2.93 -4.03
C GLY A 98 7.49 2.69 -2.58
N LYS A 99 8.37 3.56 -2.05
CA LYS A 99 8.77 3.53 -0.64
C LYS A 99 7.60 3.88 0.28
N ALA A 100 6.80 4.87 -0.09
CA ALA A 100 5.58 5.26 0.63
C ALA A 100 4.59 4.10 0.73
N ALA A 101 4.28 3.44 -0.39
CA ALA A 101 3.38 2.30 -0.40
C ALA A 101 3.86 1.16 0.52
N LEU A 102 5.16 0.83 0.49
CA LEU A 102 5.72 -0.18 1.40
C LEU A 102 5.71 0.25 2.87
N LEU A 103 5.98 1.53 3.16
CA LEU A 103 5.91 2.08 4.51
C LEU A 103 4.51 1.93 5.09
N ILE A 104 3.49 2.38 4.34
CA ILE A 104 2.07 2.29 4.74
C ILE A 104 1.69 0.83 4.99
N ALA A 105 2.08 -0.06 4.08
CA ALA A 105 1.81 -1.48 4.20
C ALA A 105 2.42 -2.06 5.49
N LEU A 106 3.73 -1.88 5.70
CA LEU A 106 4.43 -2.43 6.85
C LEU A 106 3.88 -1.91 8.18
N GLU A 107 3.63 -0.60 8.27
CA GLU A 107 2.96 -0.01 9.44
C GLU A 107 1.56 -0.61 9.66
N GLY A 108 0.79 -0.81 8.58
CA GLY A 108 -0.54 -1.43 8.63
C GLY A 108 -0.54 -2.85 9.19
N TYR A 109 0.56 -3.58 9.02
CA TYR A 109 0.77 -4.91 9.62
C TYR A 109 1.48 -4.87 10.99
N GLY A 110 1.66 -3.69 11.58
CA GLY A 110 2.26 -3.52 12.90
C GLY A 110 3.78 -3.69 12.94
N VAL A 111 4.46 -3.57 11.80
CA VAL A 111 5.93 -3.60 11.75
C VAL A 111 6.46 -2.24 12.21
N ASP A 112 7.36 -2.24 13.18
CA ASP A 112 8.06 -1.03 13.60
C ASP A 112 9.11 -0.64 12.54
N VAL A 113 8.72 0.30 11.69
CA VAL A 113 9.54 0.88 10.61
C VAL A 113 10.51 1.96 11.08
N HIS A 114 10.46 2.35 12.36
CA HIS A 114 11.38 3.33 12.95
C HIS A 114 12.56 2.68 13.67
N ALA A 115 12.42 1.40 14.06
CA ALA A 115 13.50 0.60 14.59
C ALA A 115 14.47 0.11 13.48
N THR A 116 15.65 -0.34 13.90
CA THR A 116 16.51 -1.17 13.04
C THR A 116 15.75 -2.43 12.63
N PRO A 117 15.81 -2.88 11.37
CA PRO A 117 16.74 -2.49 10.30
C PRO A 117 16.24 -1.39 9.35
N PHE A 118 15.06 -0.80 9.60
CA PHE A 118 14.43 0.18 8.71
C PHE A 118 14.93 1.61 8.88
N GLN A 119 15.72 1.85 9.93
CA GLN A 119 16.30 3.17 10.20
C GLN A 119 17.03 3.73 8.97
N GLY A 120 16.53 4.84 8.44
CA GLY A 120 17.08 5.50 7.25
C GLY A 120 16.59 4.95 5.90
N VAL A 121 15.90 3.81 5.85
CA VAL A 121 15.34 3.22 4.61
C VAL A 121 14.26 4.12 4.02
N PHE A 122 13.40 4.65 4.89
CA PHE A 122 12.29 5.55 4.56
C PHE A 122 12.60 7.03 4.87
N ALA A 123 13.86 7.37 5.17
CA ALA A 123 14.25 8.77 5.36
C ALA A 123 13.95 9.57 4.09
N GLY A 124 13.26 10.72 4.23
CA GLY A 124 12.78 11.53 3.11
C GLY A 124 11.26 11.46 2.93
N VAL A 125 10.67 10.25 3.01
CA VAL A 125 9.27 10.01 2.64
C VAL A 125 8.30 10.66 3.64
N GLY A 126 8.57 10.59 4.94
CA GLY A 126 7.80 11.31 5.97
C GLY A 126 8.30 12.74 6.22
N SER A 127 9.58 13.03 5.94
CA SER A 127 10.18 14.32 6.31
C SER A 127 9.85 15.47 5.36
N GLN A 128 9.61 15.20 4.06
CA GLN A 128 9.14 16.24 3.14
C GLN A 128 7.68 16.59 3.39
N LEU A 129 6.83 15.58 3.60
CA LEU A 129 5.42 15.77 3.91
C LEU A 129 5.23 16.44 5.28
N GLY A 130 5.98 15.98 6.30
CA GLY A 130 6.03 16.63 7.60
C GLY A 130 6.50 18.08 7.52
N GLN A 131 7.44 18.41 6.63
CA GLN A 131 7.85 19.81 6.38
C GLN A 131 6.78 20.64 5.67
N VAL A 132 6.02 20.06 4.74
CA VAL A 132 4.88 20.72 4.08
C VAL A 132 3.75 20.97 5.08
N VAL A 133 3.42 19.98 5.91
CA VAL A 133 2.41 20.09 6.97
C VAL A 133 2.85 21.10 8.03
N GLU A 134 4.10 21.05 8.52
CA GLU A 134 4.65 22.06 9.42
C GLU A 134 4.68 23.46 8.79
N GLY A 135 5.00 23.55 7.50
CA GLY A 135 5.00 24.80 6.74
C GLY A 135 3.61 25.42 6.65
N ALA A 136 2.59 24.62 6.33
CA ALA A 136 1.19 25.03 6.31
C ALA A 136 0.72 25.49 7.69
N ILE A 137 1.07 24.74 8.75
CA ILE A 137 0.74 25.11 10.14
C ILE A 137 1.39 26.44 10.53
N ARG A 138 2.65 26.68 10.15
CA ARG A 138 3.35 27.96 10.42
C ARG A 138 2.73 29.15 9.69
N LEU A 139 2.13 28.91 8.53
CA LEU A 139 1.45 29.93 7.73
C LEU A 139 0.02 30.23 8.22
N GLY A 140 -0.47 29.51 9.24
CA GLY A 140 -1.79 29.76 9.83
C GLY A 140 -2.94 29.32 8.90
N GLU A 141 -4.07 30.01 8.96
CA GLU A 141 -5.29 29.61 8.23
C GLU A 141 -5.09 29.53 6.71
N ASP A 142 -4.37 30.49 6.10
CA ASP A 142 -4.13 30.51 4.65
C ASP A 142 -3.29 29.32 4.16
N GLY A 143 -2.28 28.93 4.94
CA GLY A 143 -1.47 27.73 4.66
C GLY A 143 -2.27 26.44 4.79
N MET A 144 -3.17 26.39 5.76
CA MET A 144 -4.02 25.23 6.01
C MET A 144 -5.11 25.05 4.94
N VAL A 145 -5.67 26.14 4.41
CA VAL A 145 -6.60 26.09 3.26
C VAL A 145 -5.90 25.55 2.02
N THR A 146 -4.67 26.02 1.75
CA THR A 146 -3.88 25.54 0.61
C THR A 146 -3.55 24.05 0.76
N LEU A 147 -3.18 23.61 1.96
CA LEU A 147 -2.92 22.20 2.26
C LEU A 147 -4.17 21.33 2.06
N LEU A 148 -5.36 21.82 2.40
CA LEU A 148 -6.63 21.13 2.18
C LEU A 148 -6.98 21.00 0.70
N ASP A 149 -6.80 22.06 -0.09
CA ASP A 149 -7.01 22.03 -1.54
C ASP A 149 -6.06 21.04 -2.23
N ASP A 150 -4.78 21.06 -1.83
CA ASP A 150 -3.78 20.12 -2.34
C ASP A 150 -4.09 18.68 -1.90
N PHE A 151 -4.52 18.48 -0.66
CA PHE A 151 -4.88 17.18 -0.10
C PHE A 151 -5.97 16.49 -0.92
N LEU A 152 -7.02 17.20 -1.32
CA LEU A 152 -8.10 16.63 -2.14
C LEU A 152 -7.62 16.16 -3.52
N SER A 153 -6.51 16.74 -4.00
CA SER A 153 -5.91 16.40 -5.30
C SER A 153 -4.91 15.25 -5.21
N TYR A 154 -4.53 14.82 -4.01
CA TYR A 154 -3.57 13.74 -3.81
C TYR A 154 -4.19 12.35 -4.02
N PRO A 155 -3.39 11.37 -4.50
CA PRO A 155 -3.80 9.97 -4.49
C PRO A 155 -4.14 9.50 -3.07
N ALA A 156 -5.09 8.56 -2.93
CA ALA A 156 -5.58 8.07 -1.64
C ALA A 156 -4.47 7.60 -0.68
N ASP A 157 -3.40 7.00 -1.21
CA ASP A 157 -2.25 6.57 -0.43
C ASP A 157 -1.48 7.75 0.17
N VAL A 158 -1.34 8.85 -0.58
CA VAL A 158 -0.68 10.09 -0.12
C VAL A 158 -1.57 10.85 0.87
N GLN A 159 -2.89 10.85 0.66
CA GLN A 159 -3.84 11.42 1.61
C GLN A 159 -3.73 10.75 3.00
N LYS A 160 -3.68 9.41 3.03
CA LYS A 160 -3.48 8.66 4.28
C LYS A 160 -2.17 9.02 4.98
N MET A 161 -1.10 9.31 4.23
CA MET A 161 0.17 9.77 4.81
C MET A 161 0.05 11.16 5.43
N VAL A 162 -0.62 12.10 4.76
CA VAL A 162 -0.84 13.45 5.30
C VAL A 162 -1.61 13.38 6.62
N ILE A 163 -2.65 12.54 6.67
CA ILE A 163 -3.45 12.31 7.88
C ILE A 163 -2.59 11.75 9.02
N ARG A 164 -1.66 10.84 8.74
CA ARG A 164 -0.76 10.26 9.75
C ARG A 164 0.31 11.22 10.26
N GLU A 165 0.69 12.22 9.46
CA GLU A 165 1.69 13.22 9.85
C GLU A 165 1.09 14.37 10.68
N LEU A 166 -0.20 14.71 10.48
CA LEU A 166 -0.88 15.80 11.20
C LEU A 166 -0.84 15.66 12.75
N PRO A 167 -1.09 14.48 13.35
CA PRO A 167 -0.97 14.30 14.80
C PRO A 167 0.44 14.49 15.33
N LYS A 168 1.47 14.20 14.52
CA LYS A 168 2.89 14.27 14.93
C LYS A 168 3.36 15.70 15.13
N ALA A 169 2.69 16.68 14.51
CA ALA A 169 2.96 18.11 14.72
C ALA A 169 2.55 18.62 16.11
N GLY A 170 1.72 17.88 16.87
CA GLY A 170 1.43 18.15 18.29
C GLY A 170 0.72 19.48 18.60
N ASN A 171 0.06 20.10 17.61
CA ASN A 171 -0.59 21.40 17.73
C ASN A 171 -2.12 21.30 17.59
N GLU A 172 -2.89 22.11 18.33
CA GLU A 172 -4.35 22.23 18.25
C GLU A 172 -4.85 22.46 16.81
N GLN A 173 -4.05 23.13 15.98
CA GLN A 173 -4.39 23.40 14.59
C GLN A 173 -4.39 22.13 13.72
N GLY A 174 -3.52 21.15 14.01
CA GLY A 174 -3.53 19.85 13.34
C GLY A 174 -4.78 19.03 13.69
N ALA A 175 -5.24 19.12 14.93
CA ALA A 175 -6.49 18.49 15.37
C ALA A 175 -7.71 19.06 14.64
N ARG A 176 -7.78 20.38 14.45
CA ARG A 176 -8.86 21.02 13.66
C ARG A 176 -8.86 20.61 12.19
N LEU A 177 -7.68 20.41 11.60
CA LEU A 177 -7.57 19.94 10.22
C LEU A 177 -8.05 18.50 10.07
N LEU A 178 -7.69 17.64 11.02
CA LEU A 178 -8.22 16.27 11.08
C LEU A 178 -9.74 16.27 11.24
N GLU A 179 -10.30 17.15 12.08
CA GLU A 179 -11.75 17.32 12.21
C GLU A 179 -12.40 17.78 10.90
N ALA A 180 -11.78 18.71 10.16
CA ALA A 180 -12.27 19.14 8.85
C ALA A 180 -12.18 18.01 7.81
N MET A 181 -11.12 17.20 7.87
CA MET A 181 -10.93 16.04 6.99
C MET A 181 -11.91 14.90 7.30
N LEU A 182 -12.51 14.82 8.50
CA LEU A 182 -13.59 13.86 8.80
C LEU A 182 -14.87 14.09 7.97
N TRP A 183 -15.00 15.25 7.32
CA TRP A 183 -16.09 15.54 6.38
C TRP A 183 -15.79 15.06 4.95
N HIS A 184 -14.65 14.41 4.73
CA HIS A 184 -14.30 13.81 3.44
C HIS A 184 -15.28 12.70 3.06
N GLU A 185 -15.73 12.68 1.80
CA GLU A 185 -16.81 11.79 1.33
C GLU A 185 -16.44 10.29 1.46
N GLU A 186 -15.15 9.97 1.35
CA GLU A 186 -14.64 8.61 1.55
C GLU A 186 -14.14 8.38 2.98
N ALA A 187 -14.99 7.78 3.82
CA ALA A 187 -14.70 7.47 5.23
C ALA A 187 -13.45 6.59 5.42
N GLY A 188 -13.09 5.74 4.45
CA GLY A 188 -11.92 4.86 4.52
C GLY A 188 -10.57 5.59 4.45
N ILE A 189 -10.57 6.87 4.09
CA ILE A 189 -9.35 7.70 4.06
C ILE A 189 -9.07 8.29 5.45
N VAL A 190 -10.12 8.58 6.21
CA VAL A 190 -10.04 9.32 7.49
C VAL A 190 -10.10 8.42 8.74
N GLN A 191 -10.50 7.15 8.58
CA GLN A 191 -10.59 6.17 9.67
C GLN A 191 -9.36 5.23 9.77
N ALA A 192 -8.28 5.52 9.05
CA ALA A 192 -7.09 4.66 8.94
C ALA A 192 -5.97 4.98 9.93
#